data_AF-A0A9W7H9G6-F1
#
_entry.id   AF-A0A9W7H9G6-F1
#
_cell.length_a   1.000
_cell.length_b   1.000
_cell.length_c   1.000
_cell.angle_alpha   90.00
_cell.angle_beta   90.00
_cell.angle_gamma   90.00
#
_symmetry.space_group_name_H-M   'P 1'
#
loop_
_entity.id
_entity.type
_entity.pdbx_description
1 polymer ?
#
loop_
_entity_poly.entity_id
_entity_poly.type
_entity_poly.pdbx_seq_one_letter_code
_entity_poly.pdbx_strand_id
1 'polypeptide(L)'
;MIEHAVLLDHGICKKLDEEFRLEYCQLWKALILSDSKKIQLLAERFGVGKYYRYLPIIFSGRTIDSKSGLEKGMLVEEQKKLKQDLKALTMEDISSFMESLPSDFLIILRTDELLRSAVSKLGASKWVRLQTYGKYASLGLSPKLNPCSDLKSVALYTRLVGNIEYIHLRLAIGVTNMVVWLEKLKRCLIRFHRRMSAAGKGMLTAFSNCNFKV
;
A
#
# COMPACT_ATOMS: atom_id res chain seq x y z
N MET A 1 1.60 -25.34 -19.65
CA MET A 1 0.64 -24.54 -20.45
C MET A 1 0.81 -23.09 -20.06
N ILE A 2 1.17 -22.22 -20.99
CA ILE A 2 1.12 -20.77 -20.76
C ILE A 2 -0.31 -20.37 -21.11
N GLU A 3 -1.12 -20.05 -20.10
CA GLU A 3 -2.45 -19.51 -20.33
C GLU A 3 -2.32 -18.05 -20.80
N HIS A 4 -2.82 -17.78 -22.00
CA HIS A 4 -2.84 -16.44 -22.56
C HIS A 4 -4.21 -15.81 -22.27
N ALA A 5 -4.21 -14.65 -21.62
CA ALA A 5 -5.41 -13.82 -21.49
C ALA A 5 -5.63 -13.04 -22.79
N VAL A 6 -6.83 -13.16 -23.37
CA VAL A 6 -7.25 -12.42 -24.57
C VAL A 6 -8.29 -11.36 -24.16
N LEU A 7 -8.05 -10.10 -24.52
CA LEU A 7 -9.01 -9.02 -24.33
C LEU A 7 -9.80 -8.83 -25.63
N LEU A 8 -11.12 -8.96 -25.57
CA LEU A 8 -11.99 -8.88 -26.74
C LEU A 8 -12.72 -7.53 -26.86
N ASP A 9 -13.06 -6.92 -25.71
CA ASP A 9 -13.82 -5.68 -25.66
C ASP A 9 -12.92 -4.48 -25.33
N HIS A 10 -13.03 -3.44 -26.14
CA HIS A 10 -12.30 -2.18 -26.02
C HIS A 10 -13.22 -0.94 -25.97
N GLY A 11 -14.55 -1.14 -25.84
CA GLY A 11 -15.54 -0.06 -25.94
C GLY A 11 -15.45 1.01 -24.85
N ILE A 12 -14.76 0.74 -23.74
CA ILE A 12 -14.60 1.65 -22.59
C ILE A 12 -13.12 2.06 -22.42
N CYS A 13 -12.29 1.85 -23.44
CA CYS A 13 -10.89 2.28 -23.38
C CYS A 13 -10.78 3.80 -23.45
N LYS A 14 -10.06 4.40 -22.50
CA LYS A 14 -9.71 5.82 -22.49
C LYS A 14 -8.21 6.00 -22.58
N LYS A 15 -7.77 6.89 -23.46
CA LYS A 15 -6.39 7.39 -23.47
C LYS A 15 -6.23 8.44 -22.39
N LEU A 16 -5.33 8.19 -21.46
CA LEU A 16 -4.97 9.15 -20.41
C LEU A 16 -3.97 10.16 -20.96
N ASP A 17 -4.05 11.39 -20.47
CA ASP A 17 -3.00 12.37 -20.67
C ASP A 17 -1.65 11.89 -20.08
N GLU A 18 -0.55 12.27 -20.71
CA GLU A 18 0.77 11.76 -20.35
C GLU A 18 1.26 12.27 -18.99
N GLU A 19 1.00 13.55 -18.69
CA GLU A 19 1.35 14.12 -17.40
C GLU A 19 0.57 13.42 -16.29
N PHE A 20 -0.75 13.30 -16.47
CA PHE A 20 -1.63 12.62 -15.52
C PHE A 20 -1.21 11.15 -15.31
N ARG A 21 -0.87 10.43 -16.40
CA ARG A 21 -0.38 9.06 -16.33
C ARG A 21 0.89 8.96 -15.47
N LEU A 22 1.84 9.88 -15.65
CA LEU A 22 3.08 9.92 -14.86
C LEU A 22 2.79 10.21 -13.39
N GLU A 23 1.97 11.22 -13.09
CA GLU A 23 1.55 11.53 -11.71
C GLU A 23 0.87 10.33 -11.05
N TYR A 24 0.00 9.62 -11.77
CA TYR A 24 -0.67 8.44 -11.26
C TYR A 24 0.31 7.29 -10.96
N CYS A 25 1.30 7.08 -11.83
CA CYS A 25 2.39 6.14 -11.53
C CYS A 25 3.22 6.57 -10.31
N GLN A 26 3.48 7.87 -10.15
CA GLN A 26 4.17 8.39 -8.96
C GLN A 26 3.33 8.19 -7.69
N LEU A 27 2.01 8.34 -7.78
CA LEU A 27 1.09 8.10 -6.67
C LEU A 27 1.18 6.66 -6.21
N TRP A 28 1.12 5.68 -7.12
CA TRP A 28 1.28 4.27 -6.77
C TRP A 28 2.63 3.97 -6.12
N LYS A 29 3.72 4.56 -6.62
CA LYS A 29 5.04 4.41 -6.00
C LYS A 29 5.05 4.97 -4.58
N ALA A 30 4.48 6.16 -4.37
CA ALA A 30 4.38 6.79 -3.05
C ALA A 30 3.50 6.00 -2.08
N LEU A 31 2.35 5.49 -2.55
CA LEU A 31 1.44 4.64 -1.78
C LEU A 31 2.10 3.36 -1.28
N ILE A 32 2.92 2.72 -2.11
CA ILE A 32 3.58 1.47 -1.75
C ILE A 32 4.76 1.70 -0.81
N LEU A 33 5.47 2.81 -0.98
CA LEU A 33 6.55 3.23 -0.09
C LEU A 33 6.06 3.92 1.18
N SER A 34 4.75 4.11 1.34
CA SER A 34 4.13 4.89 2.42
C SER A 34 4.72 6.30 2.56
N ASP A 35 5.07 6.94 1.44
CA ASP A 35 5.64 8.29 1.41
C ASP A 35 4.53 9.34 1.54
N SER A 36 4.19 9.69 2.79
CA SER A 36 3.09 10.61 3.11
C SER A 36 3.27 12.00 2.50
N LYS A 37 4.50 12.51 2.44
CA LYS A 37 4.80 13.83 1.86
C LYS A 37 4.52 13.83 0.37
N LYS A 38 4.97 12.78 -0.34
CA LYS A 38 4.73 12.65 -1.78
C LYS A 38 3.28 12.38 -2.11
N ILE A 39 2.56 11.63 -1.27
CA ILE A 39 1.10 11.45 -1.40
C ILE A 39 0.39 12.80 -1.28
N GLN A 40 0.76 13.63 -0.29
CA GLN A 40 0.18 14.96 -0.13
C GLN A 40 0.43 15.85 -1.34
N LEU A 41 1.68 15.94 -1.81
CA LEU A 41 2.04 16.73 -2.98
C LEU A 41 1.24 16.31 -4.23
N LEU A 42 1.11 15.00 -4.47
CA LEU A 42 0.35 14.49 -5.61
C LEU A 42 -1.15 14.73 -5.43
N ALA A 43 -1.68 14.61 -4.22
CA ALA A 43 -3.08 14.95 -3.92
C ALA A 43 -3.38 16.42 -4.23
N GLU A 44 -2.46 17.33 -3.90
CA GLU A 44 -2.56 18.76 -4.25
C GLU A 44 -2.60 18.95 -5.77
N ARG A 45 -1.73 18.26 -6.53
CA ARG A 45 -1.77 18.30 -8.00
C ARG A 45 -3.07 17.75 -8.59
N PHE A 46 -3.66 16.74 -7.96
CA PHE A 46 -4.97 16.21 -8.32
C PHE A 46 -6.15 17.02 -7.76
N GLY A 47 -5.94 18.21 -7.18
CA GLY A 47 -7.01 19.04 -6.64
C GLY A 47 -7.64 18.53 -5.33
N VAL A 48 -7.19 17.40 -4.81
CA VAL A 48 -7.72 16.73 -3.61
C VAL A 48 -6.77 16.80 -2.41
N GLY A 49 -5.95 17.85 -2.35
CA GLY A 49 -4.96 18.06 -1.29
C GLY A 49 -5.55 17.98 0.13
N LYS A 50 -6.72 18.60 0.37
CA LYS A 50 -7.45 18.51 1.65
C LYS A 50 -7.75 17.06 2.06
N TYR A 51 -7.91 16.17 1.08
CA TYR A 51 -8.33 14.78 1.26
C TYR A 51 -7.19 13.77 1.11
N TYR A 52 -5.92 14.21 1.05
CA TYR A 52 -4.78 13.33 0.78
C TYR A 52 -4.70 12.10 1.69
N ARG A 53 -5.12 12.24 2.96
CA ARG A 53 -5.12 11.16 3.95
C ARG A 53 -6.03 9.99 3.58
N TYR A 54 -7.02 10.23 2.70
CA TYR A 54 -7.96 9.22 2.20
C TYR A 54 -7.47 8.49 0.96
N LEU A 55 -6.52 9.02 0.19
CA LEU A 55 -5.99 8.33 -1.00
C LEU A 55 -5.40 6.94 -0.67
N PRO A 56 -4.59 6.76 0.39
CA PRO A 56 -4.13 5.41 0.77
C PRO A 56 -5.26 4.44 1.08
N ILE A 57 -6.37 4.94 1.62
CA ILE A 57 -7.54 4.13 1.98
C ILE A 57 -8.28 3.72 0.71
N ILE A 58 -8.51 4.65 -0.21
CA ILE A 58 -9.21 4.42 -1.48
C ILE A 58 -8.47 3.39 -2.35
N PHE A 59 -7.15 3.51 -2.48
CA PHE A 59 -6.36 2.70 -3.40
C PHE A 59 -5.83 1.40 -2.80
N SER A 60 -5.27 1.48 -1.59
CA SER A 60 -4.61 0.35 -0.95
C SER A 60 -5.46 -0.29 0.15
N GLY A 61 -6.56 0.35 0.56
CA GLY A 61 -7.38 -0.08 1.70
C GLY A 61 -6.60 -0.03 3.01
N ARG A 62 -5.74 0.99 3.17
CA ARG A 62 -4.94 1.22 4.38
C ARG A 62 -4.92 2.68 4.76
N THR A 63 -4.72 2.95 6.04
CA THR A 63 -4.42 4.29 6.54
C THR A 63 -3.00 4.71 6.17
N ILE A 64 -2.80 6.02 6.04
CA ILE A 64 -1.49 6.63 5.78
C ILE A 64 -0.44 6.28 6.84
N ASP A 65 -0.89 6.07 8.08
CA ASP A 65 -0.04 5.76 9.24
C ASP A 65 0.09 4.24 9.49
N SER A 66 -0.39 3.38 8.58
CA SER A 66 -0.43 1.93 8.82
C SER A 66 0.98 1.37 9.00
N LYS A 67 1.22 0.76 10.16
CA LYS A 67 2.50 0.10 10.49
C LYS A 67 2.49 -1.39 10.16
N SER A 68 1.35 -1.92 9.69
CA SER A 68 1.27 -3.32 9.31
C SER A 68 1.96 -3.53 7.98
N GLY A 69 2.86 -4.53 7.95
CA GLY A 69 3.55 -4.93 6.73
C GLY A 69 2.54 -5.15 5.62
N LEU A 70 2.89 -4.68 4.40
CA LEU A 70 1.96 -4.56 3.30
C LEU A 70 1.13 -5.88 3.22
N GLU A 71 1.71 -7.07 3.22
CA GLU A 71 0.99 -8.38 3.21
C GLU A 71 -0.24 -8.57 4.13
N LYS A 72 -0.31 -7.86 5.25
CA LYS A 72 -1.38 -8.05 6.24
C LYS A 72 -2.56 -7.12 6.00
N GLY A 73 -3.71 -7.43 6.59
CA GLY A 73 -4.81 -6.47 6.66
C GLY A 73 -4.45 -5.28 7.57
N MET A 74 -5.29 -4.25 7.57
CA MET A 74 -5.26 -3.23 8.62
C MET A 74 -5.52 -3.88 9.99
N LEU A 75 -4.82 -3.41 11.02
CA LEU A 75 -5.08 -3.85 12.39
C LEU A 75 -6.49 -3.46 12.84
N VAL A 76 -7.09 -4.20 13.78
CA VAL A 76 -8.48 -3.97 14.22
C VAL A 76 -8.64 -2.57 14.82
N GLU A 77 -7.61 -2.11 15.53
CA GLU A 77 -7.52 -0.79 16.15
C GLU A 77 -7.41 0.31 15.09
N GLU A 78 -6.60 0.08 14.05
CA GLU A 78 -6.49 0.98 12.89
C GLU A 78 -7.83 1.07 12.15
N GLN A 79 -8.53 -0.06 11.97
CA GLN A 79 -9.86 -0.08 11.35
C GLN A 79 -10.89 0.67 12.20
N LYS A 80 -10.87 0.52 13.53
CA LYS A 80 -11.79 1.22 14.42
C LYS A 80 -11.58 2.73 14.36
N LYS A 81 -10.31 3.18 14.40
CA LYS A 81 -9.96 4.59 14.26
C LYS A 81 -10.39 5.12 12.88
N LEU A 82 -10.10 4.38 11.82
CA LEU A 82 -10.54 4.74 10.47
C LEU A 82 -12.06 4.89 10.39
N LYS A 83 -12.84 3.97 10.98
CA LYS A 83 -14.30 4.09 11.01
C LYS A 83 -14.78 5.34 11.76
N GLN A 84 -14.05 5.79 12.79
CA GLN A 84 -14.37 7.03 13.49
C GLN A 84 -14.04 8.24 12.60
N ASP A 85 -12.86 8.25 11.97
CA ASP A 85 -12.43 9.33 11.08
C ASP A 85 -13.36 9.46 9.86
N LEU A 86 -13.84 8.34 9.30
CA LEU A 86 -14.79 8.33 8.19
C LEU A 86 -16.19 8.80 8.59
N LYS A 87 -16.61 8.60 9.85
CA LYS A 87 -17.89 9.12 10.35
C LYS A 87 -17.92 10.65 10.48
N ALA A 88 -16.74 11.27 10.57
CA ALA A 88 -16.62 12.72 10.60
C ALA A 88 -16.77 13.36 9.20
N LEU A 89 -16.70 12.57 8.12
CA LEU A 89 -16.92 13.07 6.77
C LEU A 89 -18.40 13.32 6.52
N THR A 90 -18.73 14.52 6.05
CA THR A 90 -20.10 14.86 5.64
C THR A 90 -20.31 14.54 4.16
N MET A 91 -21.57 14.59 3.70
CA MET A 91 -21.87 14.43 2.27
C MET A 91 -21.29 15.58 1.45
N GLU A 92 -21.22 16.79 2.01
CA GLU A 92 -20.57 17.94 1.37
C GLU A 92 -19.08 17.69 1.16
N ASP A 93 -18.39 17.07 2.14
CA ASP A 93 -16.99 16.70 1.98
C ASP A 93 -16.79 15.66 0.86
N ILE A 94 -17.70 14.68 0.74
CA ILE A 94 -17.65 13.68 -0.32
C ILE A 94 -17.92 14.33 -1.68
N SER A 95 -18.93 15.20 -1.79
CA SER A 95 -19.23 15.91 -3.04
C SER A 95 -18.04 16.77 -3.47
N SER A 96 -17.48 17.54 -2.54
CA SER A 96 -16.31 18.39 -2.80
C SER A 96 -15.09 17.57 -3.25
N PHE A 97 -14.85 16.41 -2.64
CA PHE A 97 -13.79 15.49 -3.10
C PHE A 97 -14.05 14.99 -4.53
N MET A 98 -15.27 14.56 -4.83
CA MET A 98 -15.61 14.02 -6.15
C MET A 98 -15.59 15.07 -7.25
N GLU A 99 -16.00 16.30 -6.94
CA GLU A 99 -15.98 17.45 -7.87
C GLU A 99 -14.58 17.97 -8.14
N SER A 100 -13.67 17.87 -7.16
CA SER A 100 -12.28 18.33 -7.32
C SER A 100 -11.38 17.33 -8.05
N LEU A 101 -11.79 16.06 -8.16
CA LEU A 101 -11.01 15.04 -8.87
C LEU A 101 -10.97 15.28 -10.38
N PRO A 102 -9.81 15.06 -11.04
CA PRO A 102 -9.74 15.03 -12.49
C PRO A 102 -10.68 13.95 -13.06
N SER A 103 -11.32 14.24 -14.20
CA SER A 103 -12.27 13.29 -14.83
C SER A 103 -11.65 11.91 -15.12
N ASP A 104 -10.35 11.89 -15.41
CA ASP A 104 -9.60 10.66 -15.68
C ASP A 104 -9.49 9.77 -14.43
N PHE A 105 -9.45 10.40 -13.26
CA PHE A 105 -9.36 9.71 -11.99
C PHE A 105 -10.64 8.94 -11.67
N LEU A 106 -11.82 9.49 -12.01
CA LEU A 106 -13.10 8.80 -11.83
C LEU A 106 -13.18 7.49 -12.62
N ILE A 107 -12.66 7.51 -13.85
CA ILE A 107 -12.60 6.32 -14.72
C ILE A 107 -11.63 5.29 -14.12
N ILE A 108 -10.47 5.74 -13.66
CA ILE A 108 -9.52 4.87 -12.96
C ILE A 108 -10.15 4.23 -11.72
N LEU A 109 -10.85 5.00 -10.88
CA LEU A 109 -11.50 4.49 -9.67
C LEU A 109 -12.54 3.42 -10.00
N ARG A 110 -13.35 3.66 -11.04
CA ARG A 110 -14.34 2.69 -11.53
C ARG A 110 -13.66 1.42 -12.07
N THR A 111 -12.61 1.56 -12.88
CA THR A 111 -11.85 0.42 -13.39
C THR A 111 -11.17 -0.37 -12.28
N ASP A 112 -10.59 0.32 -11.29
CA ASP A 112 -9.98 -0.31 -10.12
C ASP A 112 -11.03 -1.12 -9.36
N GLU A 113 -12.19 -0.55 -9.06
CA GLU A 113 -13.30 -1.23 -8.37
C GLU A 113 -13.75 -2.51 -9.10
N LEU A 114 -14.01 -2.42 -10.40
CA LEU A 114 -14.37 -3.58 -11.23
C LEU A 114 -13.28 -4.65 -11.20
N LEU A 115 -12.00 -4.23 -11.28
CA LEU A 115 -10.87 -5.14 -11.19
C LEU A 115 -10.76 -5.78 -9.80
N ARG A 116 -11.04 -5.06 -8.70
CA ARG A 116 -11.08 -5.65 -7.35
C ARG A 116 -12.14 -6.73 -7.25
N SER A 117 -13.33 -6.45 -7.78
CA SER A 117 -14.46 -7.39 -7.78
C SER A 117 -14.12 -8.65 -8.58
N ALA A 118 -13.57 -8.49 -9.79
CA ALA A 118 -13.14 -9.61 -10.62
C ALA A 118 -12.05 -10.45 -9.96
N VAL A 119 -10.97 -9.82 -9.46
CA VAL A 119 -9.88 -10.50 -8.76
C VAL A 119 -10.39 -11.27 -7.54
N SER A 120 -11.31 -10.68 -6.78
CA SER A 120 -11.93 -11.33 -5.62
C SER A 120 -12.76 -12.55 -6.02
N LYS A 121 -13.53 -12.48 -7.11
CA LYS A 121 -14.31 -13.62 -7.62
C LYS A 121 -13.43 -14.77 -8.10
N LEU A 122 -12.24 -14.45 -8.60
CA LEU A 122 -11.23 -15.43 -9.01
C LEU A 122 -10.41 -15.98 -7.82
N GLY A 123 -10.69 -15.56 -6.58
CA GLY A 123 -9.98 -16.03 -5.39
C GLY A 123 -8.53 -15.53 -5.27
N ALA A 124 -8.13 -14.56 -6.09
CA ALA A 124 -6.77 -14.03 -6.06
C ALA A 124 -6.57 -13.08 -4.87
N SER A 125 -5.38 -13.14 -4.27
CA SER A 125 -5.03 -12.30 -3.13
C SER A 125 -4.92 -10.82 -3.52
N LYS A 126 -5.43 -9.93 -2.65
CA LYS A 126 -5.24 -8.48 -2.75
C LYS A 126 -3.76 -8.07 -2.93
N TRP A 127 -2.85 -8.90 -2.41
CA TRP A 127 -1.40 -8.72 -2.54
C TRP A 127 -0.89 -8.74 -3.96
N VAL A 128 -1.39 -9.69 -4.75
CA VAL A 128 -0.98 -9.85 -6.14
C VAL A 128 -1.32 -8.59 -6.93
N ARG A 129 -2.50 -8.01 -6.66
CA ARG A 129 -2.93 -6.75 -7.28
C ARG A 129 -2.01 -5.59 -6.92
N LEU A 130 -1.72 -5.39 -5.63
CA LEU A 130 -0.86 -4.29 -5.17
C LEU A 130 0.58 -4.43 -5.70
N GLN A 131 1.14 -5.63 -5.74
CA GLN A 131 2.45 -5.90 -6.34
C GLN A 131 2.46 -5.59 -7.84
N THR A 132 1.38 -5.95 -8.53
CA THR A 132 1.21 -5.70 -9.97
C THR A 132 1.15 -4.20 -10.24
N TYR A 133 0.38 -3.44 -9.45
CA TYR A 133 0.32 -1.98 -9.56
C TYR A 133 1.68 -1.33 -9.30
N GLY A 134 2.42 -1.76 -8.27
CA GLY A 134 3.77 -1.25 -8.03
C GLY A 134 4.75 -1.52 -9.16
N LYS A 135 4.70 -2.72 -9.73
CA LYS A 135 5.53 -3.10 -10.88
C LYS A 135 5.24 -2.21 -12.09
N TYR A 136 3.97 -2.10 -12.48
CA TYR A 136 3.60 -1.34 -13.67
C TYR A 136 3.68 0.17 -13.47
N ALA A 137 3.49 0.67 -12.24
CA ALA A 137 3.77 2.05 -11.90
C ALA A 137 5.26 2.37 -12.08
N SER A 138 6.15 1.52 -11.56
CA SER A 138 7.61 1.71 -11.72
C SER A 138 8.02 1.67 -13.19
N LEU A 139 7.48 0.72 -13.97
CA LEU A 139 7.71 0.66 -15.41
C LEU A 139 7.14 1.87 -16.16
N GLY A 140 6.01 2.41 -15.70
CA GLY A 140 5.38 3.60 -16.27
C GLY A 140 6.14 4.89 -15.99
N LEU A 141 6.99 4.92 -14.96
CA LEU A 141 7.88 6.05 -14.66
C LEU A 141 9.19 6.00 -15.47
N SER A 142 9.53 4.85 -16.06
CA SER A 142 10.67 4.78 -16.96
C SER A 142 10.47 5.70 -18.17
N PRO A 143 11.54 6.34 -18.67
CA PRO A 143 11.48 7.19 -19.87
C PRO A 143 10.82 6.46 -21.04
N LYS A 144 9.83 7.10 -21.69
CA LYS A 144 9.25 6.58 -22.95
C LYS A 144 10.26 6.75 -24.08
N LEU A 145 10.51 5.67 -24.80
CA LEU A 145 11.32 5.70 -26.02
C LEU A 145 10.52 6.25 -27.20
N ASN A 146 11.19 6.97 -28.10
CA ASN A 146 10.61 7.35 -29.38
C ASN A 146 10.72 6.16 -30.34
N PRO A 147 9.61 5.69 -30.96
CA PRO A 147 9.64 4.50 -31.82
C PRO A 147 10.48 4.66 -33.09
N CYS A 148 10.84 5.89 -33.48
CA CYS A 148 11.41 6.20 -34.79
C CYS A 148 12.95 6.27 -34.83
N SER A 149 13.66 6.17 -33.70
CA SER A 149 15.12 6.39 -33.69
C SER A 149 15.93 5.51 -32.73
N ASP A 150 15.31 4.81 -31.78
CA ASP A 150 16.06 4.28 -30.63
C ASP A 150 16.40 2.79 -30.74
N LEU A 151 17.71 2.52 -30.73
CA LEU A 151 18.38 1.22 -30.80
C LEU A 151 17.87 0.22 -29.73
N LYS A 152 17.82 -1.09 -30.03
CA LYS A 152 17.40 -2.18 -29.11
C LYS A 152 18.04 -2.12 -27.71
N SER A 153 19.26 -1.57 -27.59
CA SER A 153 19.97 -1.37 -26.32
C SER A 153 19.26 -0.40 -25.37
N VAL A 154 18.57 0.61 -25.88
CA VAL A 154 17.88 1.64 -25.07
C VAL A 154 16.56 1.08 -24.52
N ALA A 155 15.85 0.24 -25.28
CA ALA A 155 14.67 -0.48 -24.79
C ALA A 155 15.02 -1.51 -23.69
N LEU A 156 16.19 -2.13 -23.77
CA LEU A 156 16.73 -2.96 -22.69
C LEU A 156 17.07 -2.09 -21.46
N TYR A 157 17.67 -0.92 -21.65
CA TYR A 157 18.01 0.00 -20.58
C TYR A 157 16.78 0.48 -19.79
N THR A 158 15.71 0.94 -20.45
CA THR A 158 14.48 1.38 -19.76
C THR A 158 13.80 0.24 -19.00
N ARG A 159 13.86 -0.98 -19.54
CA ARG A 159 13.39 -2.20 -18.86
C ARG A 159 14.25 -2.54 -17.65
N LEU A 160 15.57 -2.39 -17.74
CA LEU A 160 16.50 -2.59 -16.62
C LEU A 160 16.29 -1.54 -15.53
N VAL A 161 16.18 -0.27 -15.87
CA VAL A 161 15.92 0.82 -14.92
C VAL A 161 14.59 0.60 -14.19
N GLY A 162 13.51 0.32 -14.92
CA GLY A 162 12.21 0.03 -14.31
C GLY A 162 12.22 -1.23 -13.43
N ASN A 163 13.00 -2.25 -13.81
CA ASN A 163 13.22 -3.43 -12.99
C ASN A 163 14.02 -3.11 -11.71
N ILE A 164 15.04 -2.25 -11.79
CA ILE A 164 15.82 -1.79 -10.62
C ILE A 164 14.94 -0.99 -9.68
N GLU A 165 14.11 -0.08 -10.20
CA GLU A 165 13.14 0.66 -9.40
C GLU A 165 12.15 -0.27 -8.70
N TYR A 166 11.66 -1.29 -9.41
CA TYR A 166 10.77 -2.29 -8.84
C TYR A 166 11.47 -3.17 -7.78
N ILE A 167 12.74 -3.54 -8.00
CA ILE A 167 13.55 -4.26 -7.01
C ILE A 167 13.77 -3.39 -5.78
N HIS A 168 14.09 -2.10 -5.95
CA HIS A 168 14.22 -1.15 -4.86
C HIS A 168 12.92 -1.07 -4.04
N LEU A 169 11.77 -0.95 -4.71
CA LEU A 169 10.46 -0.93 -4.08
C LEU A 169 10.17 -2.25 -3.34
N ARG A 170 10.54 -3.40 -3.93
CA ARG A 170 10.42 -4.71 -3.27
C ARG A 170 11.33 -4.83 -2.04
N LEU A 171 12.57 -4.34 -2.12
CA LEU A 171 13.52 -4.31 -1.00
C LEU A 171 13.03 -3.40 0.12
N ALA A 172 12.51 -2.22 -0.20
CA ALA A 172 11.94 -1.30 0.79
C ALA A 172 10.75 -1.93 1.55
N ILE A 173 9.87 -2.65 0.84
CA ILE A 173 8.79 -3.44 1.47
C ILE A 173 9.38 -4.56 2.35
N GLY A 174 10.44 -5.24 1.89
CA GLY A 174 11.13 -6.27 2.67
C GLY A 174 11.74 -5.74 3.98
N VAL A 175 12.42 -4.59 3.91
CA VAL A 175 13.05 -3.93 5.07
C VAL A 175 11.99 -3.47 6.07
N THR A 176 10.92 -2.81 5.61
CA THR A 176 9.82 -2.38 6.49
C THR A 176 9.15 -3.58 7.19
N ASN A 177 8.92 -4.67 6.47
CA ASN A 177 8.43 -5.92 7.05
C ASN A 177 9.38 -6.49 8.12
N MET A 178 10.70 -6.46 7.88
CA MET A 178 11.70 -6.88 8.86
C MET A 178 11.69 -6.00 10.11
N VAL A 179 11.59 -4.67 9.97
CA VAL A 179 11.52 -3.74 11.11
C VAL A 179 10.29 -4.04 11.97
N VAL A 180 9.12 -4.21 11.36
CA VAL A 180 7.88 -4.58 12.06
C VAL A 180 8.02 -5.92 12.78
N TRP A 181 8.70 -6.89 12.15
CA TRP A 181 8.99 -8.19 12.76
C TRP A 181 9.95 -8.08 13.95
N LEU A 182 11.00 -7.27 13.85
CA LEU A 182 11.93 -7.00 14.94
C LEU A 182 11.25 -6.32 16.13
N GLU A 183 10.35 -5.35 15.90
CA GLU A 183 9.56 -4.75 16.97
C GLU A 183 8.64 -5.77 17.65
N LYS A 184 8.08 -6.72 16.88
CA LYS A 184 7.27 -7.81 17.43
C LYS A 184 8.11 -8.76 18.28
N LEU A 185 9.33 -9.10 17.83
CA LEU A 185 10.27 -9.91 18.61
C LEU A 185 10.69 -9.22 19.90
N LYS A 186 11.07 -7.93 19.85
CA LYS A 186 11.39 -7.14 21.05
C LYS A 186 10.24 -7.18 22.05
N ARG A 187 9.00 -6.93 21.59
CA ARG A 187 7.80 -7.03 22.45
C ARG A 187 7.59 -8.43 23.02
N CYS A 188 7.88 -9.48 22.25
CA CYS A 188 7.82 -10.86 22.72
C CYS A 188 8.85 -11.14 23.82
N LEU A 189 10.10 -10.73 23.60
CA LEU A 189 11.20 -10.87 24.56
C LEU A 189 10.91 -10.13 25.87
N ILE A 190 10.42 -8.88 25.79
CA ILE A 190 10.04 -8.10 26.99
C ILE A 190 8.92 -8.80 27.75
N ARG A 191 7.90 -9.31 27.04
CA ARG A 191 6.77 -10.03 27.65
C ARG A 191 7.23 -11.34 28.30
N PHE A 192 8.14 -12.05 27.65
CA PHE A 192 8.74 -13.28 28.16
C PHE A 192 9.57 -13.01 29.43
N HIS A 193 10.48 -12.02 29.38
CA HIS A 193 11.28 -11.61 30.52
C HIS A 193 10.40 -11.19 31.72
N ARG A 194 9.34 -10.39 31.48
CA ARG A 194 8.39 -10.00 32.52
C ARG A 194 7.65 -11.20 33.12
N ARG A 195 7.27 -12.19 32.32
CA ARG A 195 6.67 -13.45 32.82
C ARG A 195 7.65 -14.27 33.66
N MET A 196 8.90 -14.40 33.21
CA MET A 196 9.94 -15.10 33.96
C MET A 196 10.25 -14.41 35.30
N SER A 197 10.34 -13.08 35.31
CA SER A 197 10.53 -12.31 36.54
C SER A 197 9.33 -12.43 37.50
N ALA A 198 8.09 -12.41 36.99
CA ALA A 198 6.90 -12.63 37.81
C ALA A 198 6.82 -14.05 38.39
N ALA A 199 7.17 -15.08 37.61
CA ALA A 199 7.25 -16.47 38.07
C ALA A 199 8.35 -16.65 39.13
N GLY A 200 9.52 -16.03 38.94
CA GLY A 200 10.61 -16.05 39.92
C GLY A 200 10.23 -15.39 41.25
N LYS A 201 9.53 -14.25 41.22
CA LYS A 201 8.99 -13.61 42.43
C LYS A 201 7.93 -14.48 43.12
N GLY A 202 7.04 -15.12 42.34
CA GLY A 202 6.03 -16.05 42.85
C GLY A 202 6.63 -17.27 43.55
N MET A 203 7.69 -17.85 42.98
CA MET A 203 8.44 -18.95 43.61
C MET A 203 9.13 -18.52 44.91
N LEU A 204 9.77 -17.35 44.94
CA LEU A 204 10.41 -16.82 46.15
C LEU A 204 9.40 -16.58 47.28
N THR A 205 8.21 -16.05 46.98
CA THR A 205 7.14 -15.87 47.97
C THR A 205 6.57 -17.20 48.47
N ALA A 206 6.47 -18.22 47.60
CA ALA A 206 6.01 -19.55 47.99
C ALA A 206 7.04 -20.28 48.88
N PHE A 207 8.34 -20.13 48.56
CA PHE A 207 9.43 -20.70 49.36
C PHE A 207 9.53 -20.03 50.74
N SER A 208 9.38 -18.70 50.79
CA SER A 208 9.33 -17.95 52.06
C SER A 208 8.15 -18.36 52.94
N ASN A 209 6.98 -18.62 52.38
CA ASN A 209 5.80 -19.07 53.15
C ASN A 209 5.88 -20.53 53.60
N CYS A 210 6.62 -21.39 52.89
CA CYS A 210 6.85 -22.77 53.32
C CYS A 210 7.86 -22.86 54.48
N ASN A 211 8.88 -22.01 54.51
CA ASN A 211 9.88 -22.00 55.60
C ASN A 211 9.38 -21.41 56.92
N PHE A 212 8.22 -20.74 56.95
CA PHE A 212 7.64 -20.15 58.17
C PHE A 212 6.55 -21.03 58.83
N LYS A 213 6.37 -22.26 58.35
CA LYS A 213 5.29 -23.17 58.77
C LYS A 213 5.79 -24.44 59.49
N VAL A 214 6.98 -24.37 60.08
CA VAL A 214 7.58 -25.39 60.97
C VAL A 214 7.42 -24.94 62.41
#